data_AF-A0A381TR50-F1
#
_entry.id   AF-A0A381TR50-F1
#
_cell.length_a   1.000
_cell.length_b   1.000
_cell.length_c   1.000
_cell.angle_alpha   90.00
_cell.angle_beta   90.00
_cell.angle_gamma   90.00
#
_symmetry.space_group_name_H-M   'P 1'
#
loop_
_entity.id
_entity.type
_entity.pdbx_description
1 polymer ?
#
loop_
_entity_poly.entity_id
_entity_poly.type
_entity_poly.pdbx_seq_one_letter_code
_entity_poly.pdbx_strand_id
1 'polypeptide(L)'
;MNKRGIDFIDSSKRTLIEDRMVRTRLQRCSACGEYGLATRCKECGAAMVAVSPMKYSPEDPQGARRRKRLDVGSEEWLASLPTPRDDGSEEE
;
A
#
# COMPACT_ATOMS: atom_id res chain seq x y z
N MET A 1 5.98 18.23 56.10
CA MET A 1 5.96 16.83 55.65
C MET A 1 4.52 16.34 55.63
N ASN A 2 4.05 15.77 54.52
CA ASN A 2 3.23 14.55 54.47
C ASN A 2 2.95 14.21 53.01
N LYS A 3 3.65 13.17 52.55
CA LYS A 3 3.54 12.57 51.22
C LYS A 3 2.27 11.71 51.17
N ARG A 4 1.45 11.87 50.13
CA ARG A 4 0.85 10.80 49.30
C ARG A 4 -0.39 11.32 48.58
N GLY A 5 -0.40 11.14 47.27
CA GLY A 5 -1.55 11.37 46.39
C GLY A 5 -1.06 11.20 44.96
N ILE A 6 -1.11 9.96 44.49
CA ILE A 6 -0.64 9.53 43.18
C ILE A 6 -1.64 10.03 42.14
N ASP A 7 -1.29 11.07 41.39
CA ASP A 7 -1.98 11.37 40.14
C ASP A 7 -1.34 10.54 39.04
N PHE A 8 -1.95 9.37 38.90
CA PHE A 8 -1.89 8.38 37.84
C PHE A 8 -1.89 9.07 36.46
N ILE A 9 -0.70 9.36 35.93
CA ILE A 9 -0.57 9.74 34.51
C ILE A 9 -1.03 8.51 33.72
N ASP A 10 -2.26 8.57 33.21
CA ASP A 10 -2.87 7.54 32.37
C ASP A 10 -1.95 7.25 31.18
N SER A 11 -1.20 6.14 31.31
CA SER A 11 -0.28 5.61 30.32
C SER A 11 -0.98 5.23 29.00
N SER A 12 -2.32 5.21 28.96
CA SER A 12 -3.09 4.81 27.77
C SER A 12 -3.10 5.84 26.63
N LYS A 13 -2.61 7.07 26.87
CA LYS A 13 -2.49 8.10 25.83
C LYS A 13 -1.06 8.37 25.36
N ARG A 14 -0.15 7.39 25.50
CA ARG A 14 0.92 7.29 24.48
C ARG A 14 0.29 6.75 23.21
N THR A 15 -0.34 7.63 22.43
CA THR A 15 -0.41 7.38 21.00
C THR A 15 1.03 7.37 20.54
N LEU A 16 1.61 6.17 20.48
CA LEU A 16 2.76 5.90 19.62
C LEU A 16 2.24 6.23 18.23
N ILE A 17 2.42 7.49 17.83
CA ILE A 17 2.62 7.82 16.43
C ILE A 17 3.96 7.16 16.15
N GLU A 18 3.91 5.83 15.98
CA GLU A 18 4.96 5.05 15.37
C GLU A 18 5.38 5.83 14.14
N ASP A 19 6.68 5.96 13.96
CA ASP A 19 7.37 6.54 12.82
C ASP A 19 7.06 5.69 11.56
N ARG A 20 5.78 5.60 11.22
CA ARG A 20 5.21 4.85 10.12
C ARG A 20 5.60 5.64 8.90
N MET A 21 6.32 4.98 7.98
CA MET A 21 6.43 5.38 6.57
C MET A 21 5.19 6.19 6.18
N VAL A 22 5.40 7.45 5.81
CA VAL A 22 4.34 8.41 5.49
C VAL A 22 3.45 7.80 4.41
N ARG A 23 2.30 7.25 4.83
CA ARG A 23 1.28 6.71 3.94
C ARG A 23 0.23 7.78 3.75
N THR A 24 -0.30 7.88 2.54
CA THR A 24 -1.44 8.77 2.27
C THR A 24 -2.62 8.41 3.16
N ARG A 25 -3.31 9.42 3.68
CA ARG A 25 -4.48 9.21 4.56
C ARG A 25 -5.67 8.60 3.82
N LEU A 26 -5.84 8.91 2.54
CA LEU A 26 -6.89 8.34 1.71
C LEU A 26 -6.67 6.84 1.50
N GLN A 27 -7.71 6.05 1.80
CA GLN A 27 -7.77 4.61 1.62
C GLN A 27 -8.88 4.24 0.64
N ARG A 28 -8.76 3.07 0.00
CA ARG A 28 -9.76 2.44 -0.85
C ARG A 28 -10.03 1.03 -0.36
N CYS A 29 -11.30 0.64 -0.36
CA CYS A 29 -11.71 -0.70 0.02
C CYS A 29 -11.18 -1.74 -0.99
N SER A 30 -10.56 -2.80 -0.49
CA SER A 30 -10.06 -3.92 -1.29
C SER A 30 -11.14 -4.77 -1.96
N ALA A 31 -12.39 -4.74 -1.47
CA ALA A 31 -13.49 -5.56 -1.96
C ALA A 31 -14.47 -4.78 -2.86
N CYS A 32 -15.04 -3.67 -2.35
CA CYS A 32 -16.05 -2.89 -3.09
C CYS A 32 -15.48 -1.66 -3.81
N GLY A 33 -14.24 -1.25 -3.52
CA GLY A 33 -13.63 -0.08 -4.14
C GLY A 33 -14.06 1.28 -3.58
N GLU A 34 -14.89 1.33 -2.53
CA GLU A 34 -15.31 2.58 -1.85
C GLU A 34 -14.13 3.32 -1.20
N TYR A 35 -14.16 4.65 -1.21
CA TYR A 35 -13.11 5.48 -0.65
C TYR A 35 -13.40 5.87 0.79
N GLY A 36 -12.35 6.02 1.59
CA GLY A 36 -12.51 6.43 2.98
C GLY A 36 -11.21 6.78 3.68
N LEU A 37 -11.35 7.19 4.93
CA LEU A 37 -10.22 7.52 5.82
C LEU A 37 -10.08 6.52 6.98
N ALA A 38 -11.02 5.57 7.09
CA ALA A 38 -11.01 4.53 8.10
C ALA A 38 -10.12 3.36 7.69
N THR A 39 -9.77 2.50 8.63
CA THR A 39 -9.03 1.25 8.37
C THR A 39 -9.94 0.14 7.84
N ARG A 40 -11.25 0.25 8.05
CA ARG A 40 -12.28 -0.69 7.59
C ARG A 40 -13.36 0.05 6.81
N CYS A 41 -13.85 -0.61 5.76
CA CYS A 41 -14.95 -0.10 4.95
C CYS A 41 -16.26 -0.08 5.75
N LYS A 42 -17.06 0.98 5.61
CA LYS A 42 -18.36 1.12 6.26
C LYS A 42 -19.43 0.22 5.63
N GLU A 43 -19.34 -0.03 4.32
CA GLU A 43 -20.34 -0.81 3.57
C GLU A 43 -20.14 -2.32 3.75
N CYS A 44 -18.91 -2.82 3.59
CA CYS A 44 -18.63 -4.26 3.57
C CYS A 44 -17.73 -4.76 4.71
N GLY A 45 -17.17 -3.86 5.55
CA GLY A 45 -16.29 -4.25 6.65
C GLY A 45 -14.88 -4.72 6.28
N ALA A 46 -14.57 -4.83 4.97
CA ALA A 46 -13.25 -5.25 4.47
C ALA A 46 -12.15 -4.21 4.79
N ALA A 47 -10.90 -4.67 4.76
CA ALA A 47 -9.74 -3.82 5.00
C ALA A 47 -9.57 -2.77 3.91
N MET A 48 -9.30 -1.53 4.31
CA MET A 48 -8.98 -0.45 3.38
C MET A 48 -7.46 -0.36 3.18
N VAL A 49 -7.05 -0.11 1.94
CA VAL A 49 -5.65 -0.05 1.50
C VAL A 49 -5.34 1.37 1.00
N ALA A 50 -4.11 1.82 1.17
CA ALA A 50 -3.69 3.15 0.73
C ALA A 50 -3.89 3.29 -0.78
N VAL A 51 -4.52 4.40 -1.19
CA VAL A 51 -4.84 4.65 -2.61
C VAL A 51 -3.61 5.01 -3.41
N SER A 52 -2.69 5.75 -2.80
CA SER A 52 -1.51 6.21 -3.53
C SER A 52 -0.64 5.02 -3.91
N PRO A 53 -0.27 4.89 -5.20
CA PRO A 53 0.70 3.89 -5.60
C PRO A 53 2.05 4.15 -4.93
N MET A 54 2.89 3.12 -4.90
CA MET A 54 4.28 3.28 -4.51
C MET A 54 5.00 4.18 -5.51
N LYS A 55 5.82 5.10 -5.01
CA LYS A 55 6.63 5.97 -5.88
C LYS A 55 7.64 5.14 -6.65
N TYR A 56 7.80 5.45 -7.93
CA TYR A 56 8.86 4.89 -8.76
C TYR A 56 10.21 5.53 -8.40
N SER A 57 11.28 4.74 -8.42
CA SER A 57 12.68 5.19 -8.36
C SER A 57 13.45 4.41 -9.43
N PRO A 58 14.27 5.08 -10.25
CA PRO A 58 15.11 4.39 -11.23
C PRO A 58 16.05 3.35 -10.60
N GLU A 59 16.55 3.62 -9.40
CA GLU A 59 17.52 2.78 -8.69
C GLU A 59 16.87 1.58 -7.99
N ASP A 60 15.57 1.66 -7.68
CA ASP A 60 14.75 0.68 -6.92
C ASP A 60 15.53 -0.51 -6.33
N PRO A 61 16.13 -0.35 -5.13
CA PRO A 61 16.96 -1.39 -4.53
C PRO A 61 16.21 -2.69 -4.22
N GLN A 62 14.88 -2.62 -4.10
CA GLN A 62 14.03 -3.78 -3.82
C GLN A 62 13.41 -4.39 -5.09
N GLY A 63 13.73 -3.86 -6.27
CA GLY A 63 13.17 -4.27 -7.56
C GLY A 63 13.41 -5.74 -7.87
N ALA A 64 14.64 -6.23 -7.67
CA ALA A 64 14.97 -7.64 -7.89
C ALA A 64 14.13 -8.58 -7.00
N ARG A 65 13.94 -8.22 -5.73
CA ARG A 65 13.10 -8.99 -4.79
C ARG A 65 11.63 -8.95 -5.17
N ARG A 66 11.12 -7.79 -5.64
CA ARG A 66 9.74 -7.66 -6.11
C ARG A 66 9.50 -8.52 -7.36
N ARG A 67 10.41 -8.50 -8.33
CA ARG A 67 10.33 -9.34 -9.55
C ARG A 67 10.30 -10.83 -9.22
N LYS A 68 11.18 -11.29 -8.32
CA LYS A 68 11.20 -12.69 -7.86
C LYS A 68 9.89 -13.09 -7.16
N ARG A 69 9.31 -12.20 -6.34
CA ARG A 69 8.04 -12.47 -5.65
C ARG A 69 6.85 -12.63 -6.61
N LEU A 70 6.85 -11.84 -7.69
CA LEU A 70 5.81 -11.84 -8.71
C LEU A 70 6.08 -12.87 -9.82
N ASP A 71 7.16 -13.64 -9.71
CA ASP A 71 7.62 -14.60 -10.72
C ASP A 71 7.69 -14.01 -12.14
N VAL A 72 8.18 -12.77 -12.22
CA VAL A 72 8.32 -12.05 -13.49
C VAL A 72 9.33 -12.78 -14.37
N GLY A 73 8.90 -13.20 -15.56
CA GLY A 73 9.71 -13.93 -16.53
C GLY A 73 9.32 -15.40 -16.69
N SER A 74 8.32 -15.90 -15.96
CA SER A 74 7.71 -17.20 -16.24
C SER A 74 6.97 -17.19 -17.59
N GLU A 75 6.75 -18.38 -18.17
CA GLU A 75 6.03 -18.53 -19.44
C GLU A 75 4.60 -17.95 -19.33
N GLU A 76 3.93 -18.17 -18.20
CA GLU A 76 2.60 -17.61 -17.92
C GLU A 76 2.63 -16.07 -17.87
N TRP A 77 3.66 -15.49 -17.26
CA TRP A 77 3.83 -14.04 -17.22
C TRP A 77 4.04 -13.47 -18.62
N LEU A 78 4.91 -14.11 -19.42
CA LEU A 78 5.18 -13.70 -20.80
C LEU A 78 3.92 -13.76 -21.67
N ALA A 79 3.11 -14.81 -21.53
CA ALA A 79 1.85 -14.98 -22.25
C ALA A 79 0.79 -13.92 -21.85
N SER A 80 0.89 -13.33 -20.66
CA SER A 80 -0.02 -12.29 -20.19
C SER A 80 0.30 -10.88 -20.72
N LEU A 81 1.46 -10.70 -21.35
CA LEU A 81 1.89 -9.38 -21.81
C LEU A 81 1.01 -8.88 -22.97
N PRO A 82 0.64 -7.59 -22.98
CA PRO A 82 0.00 -7.00 -24.14
C PRO A 82 0.92 -7.09 -25.36
N THR A 83 0.38 -7.50 -26.49
CA THR A 83 1.10 -7.40 -27.76
C THR A 83 1.19 -5.93 -28.17
N PRO A 84 2.28 -5.51 -28.83
CA PRO A 84 2.29 -4.22 -29.53
C PRO A 84 1.05 -4.10 -30.42
N ARG A 85 0.55 -2.87 -30.59
CA ARG A 85 -0.49 -2.62 -31.59
C ARG A 85 0.13 -2.90 -32.95
N ASP A 86 -0.61 -3.62 -33.78
CA ASP A 86 -0.24 -3.88 -35.17
C ASP A 86 -0.53 -2.60 -35.96
N ASP A 87 0.38 -1.63 -35.92
CA ASP A 87 0.41 -0.56 -36.91
C ASP A 87 1.07 -1.11 -38.15
N GLY A 88 0.27 -1.69 -39.04
CA GLY A 88 0.74 -2.29 -40.29
C GLY A 88 1.52 -1.34 -41.18
N SER A 89 2.81 -1.15 -40.87
CA SER A 89 3.83 -0.62 -41.75
C SER A 89 4.83 -1.74 -42.04
N GLU A 90 4.37 -2.72 -42.82
CA GLU A 90 5.18 -3.14 -43.96
C GLU A 90 5.13 -1.97 -44.96
N GLU A 91 6.01 -1.00 -44.84
CA GLU A 91 6.34 -0.11 -45.95
C GLU A 91 7.86 -0.12 -46.14
N GLU A 92 8.24 -0.37 -47.40
CA GLU A 92 9.54 -0.84 -47.92
C GLU A 92 10.78 0.03 -47.62
#